data_AF-A0A9D4K823-F1
#
_entry.id   AF-A0A9D4K823-F1
#
_cell.length_a   1.000
_cell.length_b   1.000
_cell.length_c   1.000
_cell.angle_alpha   90.00
_cell.angle_beta   90.00
_cell.angle_gamma   90.00
#
_symmetry.space_group_name_H-M   'P 1'
#
loop_
_entity.id
_entity.type
_entity.pdbx_description
1 polymer ?
#
loop_
_entity_poly.entity_id
_entity_poly.type
_entity_poly.pdbx_seq_one_letter_code
_entity_poly.pdbx_strand_id
1 'polypeptide(L)'
;MSRDEKGQFLMGILSNDFVCTETTKRGNKRRRKKRSFAIHGKNVCKSTFMLCYDTKRTVLSNMLKHVTLHGAVPRVHGNKGPQPMHAMQLEDVQRVVHFLKNTAETIGIFYSAAPRGNDHIPVVFLPSHKTKLGIHNDYKQLWINEGVKYLHLTAFQTIWSRCVPHIKIVKPLDDVCAMCESLRTVISNAITEIQKLDSAAHDQSCK
;
A
#
# COMPACT_ATOMS: atom_id res chain seq x y z
N MET A 1 -14.20 10.53 22.33
CA MET A 1 -13.83 9.15 22.70
C MET A 1 -13.23 8.45 21.49
N SER A 2 -12.05 7.86 21.65
CA SER A 2 -11.45 6.95 20.67
C SER A 2 -12.35 5.74 20.43
N ARG A 3 -12.20 5.08 19.27
CA ARG A 3 -12.97 3.87 18.92
C ARG A 3 -12.79 2.76 19.96
N ASP A 4 -11.58 2.62 20.50
CA ASP A 4 -11.24 1.57 21.45
C ASP A 4 -11.81 1.87 22.85
N GLU A 5 -11.74 3.13 23.28
CA GLU A 5 -12.36 3.61 24.53
C GLU A 5 -13.88 3.43 24.51
N LYS A 6 -14.54 3.86 23.42
CA LYS A 6 -15.98 3.65 23.22
C LYS A 6 -16.30 2.16 23.23
N GLY A 7 -15.42 1.34 22.65
CA GLY A 7 -15.53 -0.11 22.68
C GLY A 7 -15.54 -0.66 24.10
N GLN A 8 -14.52 -0.34 24.91
CA GLN A 8 -14.41 -0.82 26.29
C GLN A 8 -15.58 -0.38 27.16
N PHE A 9 -15.99 0.89 27.05
CA PHE A 9 -17.13 1.45 27.79
C PHE A 9 -18.43 0.68 27.50
N LEU A 10 -18.75 0.48 26.22
CA LEU A 10 -19.95 -0.26 25.83
C LEU A 10 -19.92 -1.72 26.29
N MET A 11 -18.74 -2.35 26.28
CA MET A 11 -18.57 -3.71 26.78
C MET A 11 -18.83 -3.80 28.28
N GLY A 12 -18.45 -2.78 29.06
CA GLY A 12 -18.77 -2.66 30.47
C GLY A 12 -20.27 -2.59 30.73
N ILE A 13 -20.99 -1.69 30.04
CA ILE A 13 -22.46 -1.59 30.13
C ILE A 13 -23.11 -2.92 29.77
N LEU A 14 -22.71 -3.49 28.63
CA LEU A 14 -23.26 -4.75 28.15
C LEU A 14 -22.97 -5.94 29.08
N SER A 15 -21.92 -5.90 29.89
CA SER A 15 -21.60 -6.97 30.85
C SER A 15 -22.42 -6.87 32.13
N ASN A 16 -22.76 -5.65 32.55
CA ASN A 16 -23.55 -5.40 33.76
C ASN A 16 -25.05 -5.70 33.55
N ASP A 17 -25.55 -5.47 32.34
CA ASP A 17 -26.96 -5.66 31.98
C ASP A 17 -27.34 -7.14 31.66
N PHE A 18 -26.43 -8.09 31.90
CA PHE A 18 -26.64 -9.52 31.59
C PHE A 18 -27.53 -10.21 32.63
N VAL A 19 -28.81 -9.85 32.70
CA VAL A 19 -29.82 -10.64 33.43
C VAL A 19 -31.08 -10.83 32.58
N CYS A 20 -31.60 -12.07 32.64
CA CYS A 20 -32.81 -12.64 32.02
C CYS A 20 -32.70 -13.29 30.63
N THR A 21 -32.29 -14.56 30.64
CA THR A 21 -32.73 -15.56 29.65
C THR A 21 -34.16 -16.00 29.94
N GLU A 22 -35.15 -15.15 29.68
CA GLU A 22 -36.52 -15.64 29.62
C GLU A 22 -36.69 -16.50 28.37
N THR A 23 -36.88 -17.80 28.59
CA THR A 23 -37.23 -18.75 27.53
C THR A 23 -38.74 -18.80 27.43
N THR A 24 -39.29 -18.29 26.33
CA THR A 24 -40.71 -18.48 26.02
C THR A 24 -40.95 -19.95 25.68
N LYS A 25 -41.64 -20.69 26.57
CA LYS A 25 -42.05 -22.07 26.32
C LYS A 25 -43.25 -22.07 25.36
N ARG A 26 -43.01 -22.34 24.07
CA ARG A 26 -44.04 -22.76 23.10
C ARG A 26 -43.48 -23.90 22.23
N GLY A 27 -43.58 -25.14 22.73
CA GLY A 27 -43.27 -26.37 22.00
C GLY A 27 -41.81 -26.53 21.52
N ASN A 28 -41.59 -27.49 20.60
CA ASN A 28 -40.31 -27.81 19.93
C ASN A 28 -39.79 -26.70 18.98
N LYS A 29 -39.99 -25.43 19.34
CA LYS A 29 -39.52 -24.27 18.55
C LYS A 29 -38.20 -23.74 19.09
N ARG A 30 -37.34 -23.33 18.14
CA ARG A 30 -36.00 -22.77 18.34
C ARG A 30 -35.95 -21.79 19.52
N ARG A 31 -35.19 -22.14 20.57
CA ARG A 31 -34.99 -21.29 21.76
C ARG A 31 -34.17 -20.05 21.38
N ARG A 32 -34.82 -18.89 21.25
CA ARG A 32 -34.13 -17.60 21.01
C ARG A 32 -33.80 -16.95 22.34
N LYS A 33 -32.51 -16.75 22.64
CA LYS A 33 -32.09 -15.92 23.78
C LYS A 33 -32.51 -14.47 23.51
N LYS A 34 -33.51 -13.98 24.24
CA LYS A 34 -33.86 -12.55 24.24
C LYS A 34 -32.82 -11.84 25.11
N ARG A 35 -32.32 -10.69 24.64
CA ARG A 35 -31.38 -9.85 25.38
C ARG A 35 -32.08 -8.53 25.71
N SER A 36 -32.05 -8.14 26.96
CA SER A 36 -32.38 -6.80 27.44
C SER A 36 -31.20 -5.87 27.18
N PHE A 37 -31.49 -4.59 27.01
CA PHE A 37 -30.51 -3.51 26.97
C PHE A 37 -30.97 -2.46 27.96
N ALA A 38 -30.08 -1.92 28.78
CA ALA A 38 -30.42 -0.82 29.67
C ALA A 38 -29.57 0.42 29.36
N ILE A 39 -30.16 1.58 29.63
CA ILE A 39 -29.47 2.86 29.64
C ILE A 39 -29.80 3.49 30.99
N HIS A 40 -28.78 3.73 31.82
CA HIS A 40 -28.94 4.24 33.19
C HIS A 40 -29.99 3.45 34.01
N GLY A 41 -29.97 2.12 33.91
CA GLY A 41 -30.89 1.24 34.63
C GLY A 41 -32.32 1.15 34.05
N LYS A 42 -32.63 1.87 32.97
CA LYS A 42 -33.93 1.78 32.28
C LYS A 42 -33.84 0.85 31.07
N ASN A 43 -34.76 -0.12 30.99
CA ASN A 43 -34.83 -1.04 29.84
C ASN A 43 -35.21 -0.29 28.56
N VAL A 44 -34.42 -0.51 27.51
CA VAL A 44 -34.64 0.05 26.18
C VAL A 44 -34.62 -1.04 25.11
N CYS A 45 -35.23 -0.75 23.96
CA CYS A 45 -35.13 -1.65 22.82
C CYS A 45 -33.75 -1.54 22.14
N LYS A 46 -33.39 -2.56 21.35
CA LYS A 46 -32.09 -2.61 20.65
C LYS A 46 -31.87 -1.40 19.73
N SER A 47 -32.90 -0.92 19.05
CA SER A 47 -32.81 0.24 18.15
C SER A 47 -32.48 1.51 18.92
N THR A 48 -33.16 1.76 20.04
CA THR A 48 -32.87 2.90 20.91
C THR A 48 -31.46 2.82 21.48
N PHE A 49 -31.02 1.64 21.94
CA PHE A 49 -29.64 1.45 22.39
C PHE A 49 -28.60 1.77 21.30
N MET A 50 -28.82 1.28 20.08
CA MET A 50 -27.93 1.57 18.94
C MET A 50 -27.91 3.05 18.58
N LEU A 51 -29.04 3.75 18.71
CA LEU A 51 -29.16 5.18 18.46
C LEU A 51 -28.42 6.00 19.52
N CYS A 52 -28.67 5.73 20.80
CA CYS A 52 -28.07 6.48 21.92
C CYS A 52 -26.54 6.37 21.94
N TYR A 53 -26.00 5.20 21.62
CA TYR A 53 -24.56 4.97 21.61
C TYR A 53 -23.93 5.04 20.21
N ASP A 54 -24.67 5.50 19.20
CA ASP A 54 -24.23 5.59 17.80
C ASP A 54 -23.41 4.36 17.37
N THR A 55 -24.05 3.19 17.41
CA THR A 55 -23.39 1.91 17.17
C THR A 55 -24.13 1.11 16.11
N LYS A 56 -23.38 0.67 15.08
CA LYS A 56 -23.92 -0.18 14.02
C LYS A 56 -24.29 -1.57 14.54
N ARG A 57 -25.30 -2.19 13.92
CA ARG A 57 -25.79 -3.54 14.28
C ARG A 57 -24.69 -4.60 14.29
N THR A 58 -23.76 -4.55 13.34
CA THR A 58 -22.64 -5.49 13.21
C THR A 58 -21.67 -5.35 14.38
N VAL A 59 -21.30 -4.12 14.71
CA VAL A 59 -20.42 -3.78 15.83
C VAL A 59 -21.01 -4.27 17.15
N LEU A 60 -22.28 -3.95 17.42
CA LEU A 60 -22.98 -4.41 18.61
C LEU A 60 -23.06 -5.95 18.69
N SER A 61 -23.31 -6.62 17.57
CA SER A 61 -23.38 -8.08 17.53
C SER A 61 -22.02 -8.74 17.82
N ASN A 62 -20.93 -8.16 17.31
CA ASN A 62 -19.57 -8.62 17.58
C ASN A 62 -19.15 -8.34 19.03
N MET A 63 -19.50 -7.17 19.57
CA MET A 63 -19.31 -6.83 20.99
C MET A 63 -20.02 -7.84 21.89
N LEU A 64 -21.31 -8.10 21.64
CA LEU A 64 -22.07 -9.09 22.41
C LEU A 64 -21.46 -10.49 22.36
N LYS A 65 -20.97 -10.93 21.20
CA LYS A 65 -20.24 -12.22 21.08
C LYS A 65 -18.99 -12.23 21.94
N HIS A 66 -18.19 -11.16 21.87
CA HIS A 66 -16.97 -11.05 22.66
C HIS A 66 -17.25 -11.00 24.16
N VAL A 67 -18.20 -10.18 24.64
CA VAL A 67 -18.57 -10.15 26.06
C VAL A 67 -19.03 -11.52 26.53
N THR A 68 -19.82 -12.23 25.72
CA THR A 68 -20.31 -13.57 26.08
C THR A 68 -19.18 -14.59 26.23
N LEU A 69 -18.07 -14.45 25.49
CA LEU A 69 -16.96 -15.41 25.47
C LEU A 69 -15.82 -15.04 26.41
N HIS A 70 -15.50 -13.74 26.52
CA HIS A 70 -14.30 -13.23 27.18
C HIS A 70 -14.59 -12.17 28.24
N GLY A 71 -15.86 -11.75 28.42
CA GLY A 71 -16.24 -10.64 29.30
C GLY A 71 -15.89 -9.26 28.76
N ALA A 72 -15.89 -8.26 29.65
CA ALA A 72 -15.55 -6.85 29.36
C ALA A 72 -14.04 -6.61 29.23
N VAL A 73 -13.32 -7.49 28.53
CA VAL A 73 -11.88 -7.34 28.29
C VAL A 73 -11.63 -6.53 27.01
N PRO A 74 -10.58 -5.68 26.96
CA PRO A 74 -10.17 -5.01 25.73
C PRO A 74 -9.93 -5.99 24.59
N ARG A 75 -10.50 -5.70 23.42
CA ARG A 75 -10.23 -6.49 22.21
C ARG A 75 -8.81 -6.27 21.75
N VAL A 76 -8.05 -7.36 21.70
CA VAL A 76 -6.69 -7.36 21.18
C VAL A 76 -6.73 -7.74 19.71
N HIS A 77 -6.25 -6.86 18.82
CA HIS A 77 -6.05 -7.22 17.42
C HIS A 77 -4.90 -8.23 17.29
N GLY A 78 -5.08 -9.26 16.47
CA GLY A 78 -4.20 -10.43 16.29
C GLY A 78 -2.78 -10.22 15.73
N ASN A 79 -2.18 -9.03 15.84
CA ASN A 79 -0.77 -8.82 15.44
C ASN A 79 0.16 -8.71 16.67
N LYS A 80 0.03 -9.64 17.61
CA LYS A 80 0.92 -9.73 18.80
C LYS A 80 1.88 -10.91 18.75
N GLY A 81 1.85 -11.71 17.69
CA GLY A 81 2.79 -12.80 17.49
C GLY A 81 4.15 -12.29 17.00
N PRO A 82 5.21 -13.12 17.09
CA PRO A 82 6.47 -12.86 16.41
C PRO A 82 6.24 -12.56 14.94
N GLN A 83 7.04 -11.65 14.38
CA GLN A 83 7.05 -11.39 12.95
C GLN A 83 7.28 -12.73 12.21
N PRO A 84 6.48 -13.05 11.17
CA PRO A 84 6.58 -14.35 10.52
C PRO A 84 7.98 -14.56 9.93
N MET A 85 8.45 -15.80 9.88
CA MET A 85 9.79 -16.15 9.38
C MET A 85 10.06 -15.65 7.95
N HIS A 86 9.00 -15.45 7.16
CA HIS A 86 9.06 -14.94 5.79
C HIS A 86 8.83 -13.43 5.68
N ALA A 87 8.67 -12.73 6.79
CA ALA A 87 8.56 -11.29 6.75
C ALA A 87 9.88 -10.69 6.27
N MET A 88 9.74 -9.62 5.48
CA MET A 88 10.83 -8.84 4.95
C MET A 88 11.71 -8.32 6.10
N GLN A 89 13.00 -8.64 6.07
CA GLN A 89 13.96 -8.16 7.04
C GLN A 89 14.39 -6.73 6.69
N LEU A 90 14.85 -5.96 7.68
CA LEU A 90 15.28 -4.58 7.45
C LEU A 90 16.51 -4.53 6.54
N GLU A 91 17.40 -5.50 6.67
CA GLU A 91 18.63 -5.64 5.90
C GLU A 91 18.32 -5.81 4.40
N ASP A 92 17.26 -6.56 4.08
CA ASP A 92 16.82 -6.75 2.68
C ASP A 92 16.30 -5.44 2.08
N VAL A 93 15.61 -4.62 2.89
CA VAL A 93 15.13 -3.29 2.47
C VAL A 93 16.31 -2.36 2.21
N GLN A 94 17.29 -2.33 3.12
CA GLN A 94 18.48 -1.49 2.99
C GLN A 94 19.28 -1.85 1.75
N ARG A 95 19.45 -3.14 1.46
CA ARG A 95 20.14 -3.61 0.23
C ARG A 95 19.47 -3.10 -1.04
N VAL A 96 18.14 -3.22 -1.14
CA VAL A 96 17.41 -2.71 -2.32
C VAL A 96 17.52 -1.19 -2.43
N VAL A 97 17.40 -0.47 -1.32
CA VAL A 97 17.52 1.00 -1.32
C VAL A 97 18.93 1.42 -1.76
N HIS A 98 19.97 0.76 -1.26
CA HIS A 98 21.35 1.04 -1.66
C HIS A 98 21.58 0.77 -3.14
N PHE A 99 21.12 -0.39 -3.64
CA PHE A 99 21.19 -0.71 -5.06
C PHE A 99 20.50 0.33 -5.94
N LEU A 100 19.30 0.77 -5.57
CA LEU A 100 18.55 1.78 -6.34
C LEU A 100 19.25 3.14 -6.34
N LYS A 101 19.84 3.55 -5.22
CA LYS A 101 20.64 4.79 -5.14
C LYS A 101 21.87 4.72 -6.04
N ASN A 102 22.64 3.64 -5.96
CA ASN A 102 23.83 3.46 -6.81
C ASN A 102 23.45 3.42 -8.30
N THR A 103 22.32 2.79 -8.62
CA THR A 103 21.78 2.79 -10.00
C THR A 103 21.42 4.22 -10.43
N ALA A 104 20.77 4.99 -9.57
CA ALA A 104 20.41 6.38 -9.86
C ALA A 104 21.64 7.29 -9.98
N GLU A 105 22.71 7.04 -9.24
CA GLU A 105 23.98 7.76 -9.40
C GLU A 105 24.68 7.40 -10.72
N THR A 106 24.61 6.15 -11.16
CA THR A 106 25.30 5.66 -12.37
C THR A 106 24.61 6.09 -13.66
N ILE A 107 23.29 5.96 -13.73
CA ILE A 107 22.51 6.18 -14.96
C ILE A 107 21.45 7.28 -14.82
N GLY A 108 21.31 7.87 -13.64
CA GLY A 108 20.31 8.90 -13.41
C GLY A 108 20.67 10.20 -14.11
N ILE A 109 19.65 10.78 -14.71
CA ILE A 109 19.67 12.11 -15.32
C ILE A 109 19.09 13.05 -14.27
N PHE A 110 19.88 14.03 -13.86
CA PHE A 110 19.39 15.10 -13.00
C PHE A 110 18.70 16.14 -13.87
N TYR A 111 17.43 16.39 -13.61
CA TYR A 111 16.74 17.49 -14.27
C TYR A 111 17.08 18.78 -13.51
N SER A 112 17.62 19.77 -14.22
CA SER A 112 17.99 21.08 -13.64
C SER A 112 16.79 21.97 -13.31
N ALA A 113 15.55 21.53 -13.57
CA ALA A 113 14.41 22.34 -13.19
C ALA A 113 14.27 22.43 -11.67
N ALA A 114 14.05 23.66 -11.22
CA ALA A 114 13.86 24.00 -9.83
C ALA A 114 12.82 23.06 -9.17
N PRO A 115 13.07 22.60 -7.93
CA PRO A 115 12.07 21.87 -7.14
C PRO A 115 10.74 22.63 -7.17
N ARG A 116 9.65 21.94 -7.52
CA ARG A 116 8.32 22.55 -7.46
C ARG A 116 7.90 22.62 -6.00
N GLY A 117 8.11 23.76 -5.34
CA GLY A 117 7.61 24.00 -3.98
C GLY A 117 8.26 23.14 -2.88
N ASN A 118 7.45 22.56 -1.99
CA ASN A 118 7.83 21.90 -0.72
C ASN A 118 8.55 20.54 -0.87
N ASP A 119 9.04 20.22 -2.06
CA ASP A 119 9.79 19.00 -2.33
C ASP A 119 11.25 19.20 -1.90
N HIS A 120 11.59 18.76 -0.69
CA HIS A 120 12.95 18.91 -0.15
C HIS A 120 14.01 18.04 -0.87
N ILE A 121 13.60 17.07 -1.70
CA ILE A 121 14.51 16.13 -2.37
C ILE A 121 14.33 16.22 -3.89
N PRO A 122 15.38 16.52 -4.66
CA PRO A 122 15.30 16.57 -6.11
C PRO A 122 14.96 15.20 -6.70
N VAL A 123 14.12 15.18 -7.73
CA VAL A 123 13.74 13.96 -8.43
C VAL A 123 14.88 13.51 -9.35
N VAL A 124 15.31 12.27 -9.20
CA VAL A 124 16.30 11.63 -10.07
C VAL A 124 15.58 10.78 -11.10
N PHE A 125 15.89 11.03 -12.37
CA PHE A 125 15.21 10.40 -13.49
C PHE A 125 16.08 9.34 -14.15
N LEU A 126 15.64 8.09 -14.15
CA LEU A 126 16.25 7.00 -14.89
C LEU A 126 15.81 7.05 -16.36
N PRO A 127 16.66 6.64 -17.32
CA PRO A 127 16.35 6.70 -18.75
C PRO A 127 15.07 5.96 -19.14
N SER A 128 14.37 6.46 -20.15
CA SER A 128 13.07 5.91 -20.59
C SER A 128 13.13 4.48 -21.15
N HIS A 129 14.28 4.07 -21.68
CA HIS A 129 14.48 2.70 -22.17
C HIS A 129 14.66 1.68 -21.02
N LYS A 130 14.87 2.13 -19.78
CA LYS A 130 14.93 1.26 -18.61
C LYS A 130 13.52 1.00 -18.10
N THR A 131 13.28 -0.23 -17.66
CA THR A 131 12.02 -0.61 -17.01
C THR A 131 12.27 -1.06 -15.57
N LYS A 132 11.26 -0.97 -14.71
CA LYS A 132 11.37 -1.50 -13.33
C LYS A 132 11.73 -2.98 -13.33
N LEU A 133 11.26 -3.74 -14.33
CA LEU A 133 11.62 -5.14 -14.52
C LEU A 133 13.08 -5.30 -14.96
N GLY A 134 13.56 -4.50 -15.91
CA GLY A 134 14.95 -4.54 -16.35
C GLY A 134 15.93 -4.27 -15.20
N ILE A 135 15.67 -3.22 -14.41
CA ILE A 135 16.48 -2.88 -13.24
C ILE A 135 16.41 -3.98 -12.18
N HIS A 136 15.24 -4.60 -12.00
CA HIS A 136 15.10 -5.75 -11.10
C HIS A 136 15.86 -6.98 -11.61
N ASN A 137 15.94 -7.20 -12.92
CA ASN A 137 16.75 -8.27 -13.49
C ASN A 137 18.23 -8.02 -13.24
N ASP A 138 18.70 -6.79 -13.42
CA ASP A 138 20.09 -6.40 -13.11
C ASP A 138 20.41 -6.67 -11.62
N TYR A 139 19.51 -6.25 -10.72
CA TYR A 139 19.57 -6.60 -9.29
C TYR A 139 19.57 -8.11 -9.05
N LYS A 140 18.69 -8.86 -9.72
CA LYS A 140 18.60 -10.31 -9.54
C LYS A 140 19.90 -11.00 -9.96
N GLN A 141 20.50 -10.59 -11.08
CA GLN A 141 21.74 -11.20 -11.59
C GLN A 141 22.92 -10.97 -10.65
N LEU A 142 23.11 -9.74 -10.17
CA LEU A 142 24.18 -9.40 -9.23
C LEU A 142 24.11 -10.27 -7.96
N TRP A 143 22.92 -10.48 -7.40
CA TRP A 143 22.74 -11.24 -6.16
C TRP A 143 22.79 -12.76 -6.36
N ILE A 144 22.37 -13.24 -7.55
CA ILE A 144 22.60 -14.64 -7.94
C ILE A 144 24.10 -14.94 -8.02
N ASN A 145 24.89 -14.02 -8.60
CA ASN A 145 26.33 -14.18 -8.72
C ASN A 145 27.03 -14.19 -7.35
N GLU A 146 26.52 -13.43 -6.39
CA GLU A 146 27.00 -13.43 -5.00
C GLU A 146 26.50 -14.62 -4.17
N GLY A 147 25.59 -15.45 -4.69
CA GLY A 147 25.01 -16.59 -3.97
C GLY A 147 24.06 -16.20 -2.84
N VAL A 148 23.57 -14.95 -2.83
CA VAL A 148 22.71 -14.40 -1.78
C VAL A 148 21.25 -14.41 -2.23
N LYS A 149 20.33 -14.62 -1.27
CA LYS A 149 18.89 -14.52 -1.53
C LYS A 149 18.52 -13.11 -2.02
N TYR A 150 17.74 -13.04 -3.09
CA TYR A 150 17.21 -11.79 -3.65
C TYR A 150 15.71 -11.63 -3.34
N LEU A 151 15.21 -10.39 -3.44
CA LEU A 151 13.79 -10.08 -3.31
C LEU A 151 13.06 -10.20 -4.64
N HIS A 152 11.84 -10.75 -4.60
CA HIS A 152 10.97 -10.82 -5.77
C HIS A 152 10.53 -9.43 -6.24
N LEU A 153 10.16 -9.34 -7.53
CA LEU A 153 9.82 -8.10 -8.22
C LEU A 153 8.80 -7.23 -7.48
N THR A 154 7.73 -7.84 -6.95
CA THR A 154 6.65 -7.11 -6.25
C THR A 154 7.14 -6.46 -4.96
N ALA A 155 7.94 -7.17 -4.17
CA ALA A 155 8.56 -6.64 -2.97
C ALA A 155 9.55 -5.52 -3.31
N PHE A 156 10.39 -5.73 -4.32
CA PHE A 156 11.33 -4.74 -4.83
C PHE A 156 10.63 -3.43 -5.26
N GLN A 157 9.57 -3.53 -6.06
CA GLN A 157 8.78 -2.36 -6.49
C GLN A 157 8.07 -1.66 -5.33
N THR A 158 7.64 -2.41 -4.32
CA THR A 158 7.02 -1.85 -3.11
C THR A 158 8.04 -1.06 -2.30
N ILE A 159 9.26 -1.59 -2.12
CA ILE A 159 10.36 -0.89 -1.44
C ILE A 159 10.73 0.37 -2.22
N TRP A 160 10.89 0.27 -3.54
CA TRP A 160 11.19 1.43 -4.38
C TRP A 160 10.17 2.54 -4.15
N SER A 161 8.88 2.23 -4.27
CA SER A 161 7.81 3.23 -4.19
C SER A 161 7.67 3.85 -2.78
N ARG A 162 8.03 3.12 -1.72
CA ARG A 162 7.93 3.59 -0.33
C ARG A 162 9.18 4.32 0.16
N CYS A 163 10.36 3.81 -0.17
CA CYS A 163 11.62 4.26 0.41
C CYS A 163 12.38 5.24 -0.49
N VAL A 164 12.25 5.12 -1.81
CA VAL A 164 12.94 5.99 -2.78
C VAL A 164 11.98 6.51 -3.88
N PRO A 165 10.89 7.19 -3.51
CA PRO A 165 9.89 7.70 -4.47
C PRO A 165 10.42 8.80 -5.39
N HIS A 166 11.54 9.43 -5.02
CA HIS A 166 12.21 10.47 -5.81
C HIS A 166 13.00 9.90 -7.00
N ILE A 167 13.27 8.59 -7.03
CA ILE A 167 13.88 7.92 -8.20
C ILE A 167 12.76 7.45 -9.12
N LYS A 168 12.64 8.03 -10.32
CA LYS A 168 11.56 7.75 -11.27
C LYS A 168 12.11 7.40 -12.64
N ILE A 169 11.41 6.57 -13.40
CA ILE A 169 11.75 6.33 -14.80
C ILE A 169 11.08 7.41 -15.64
N VAL A 170 11.83 8.04 -16.54
CA VAL A 170 11.31 9.02 -17.50
C VAL A 170 10.29 8.31 -18.39
N LYS A 171 9.07 8.83 -18.45
CA LYS A 171 8.16 8.40 -19.50
C LYS A 171 8.77 8.83 -20.83
N PRO A 172 8.76 7.98 -21.88
CA PRO A 172 9.13 8.46 -23.21
C PRO A 172 8.34 9.74 -23.47
N LEU A 173 9.03 10.81 -23.86
CA LEU A 173 8.34 12.01 -24.32
C LEU A 173 7.71 11.65 -25.65
N ASP A 174 6.39 11.48 -25.64
CA ASP A 174 5.59 11.22 -26.84
C ASP A 174 5.40 12.51 -27.67
N ASP A 175 5.78 13.68 -27.13
CA ASP A 175 5.78 14.96 -27.84
C ASP A 175 7.06 15.10 -28.68
N VAL A 176 7.17 14.24 -29.68
CA VAL A 176 8.15 14.39 -30.75
C VAL A 176 7.55 15.38 -31.73
N CYS A 177 8.23 16.50 -32.00
CA CYS A 177 7.73 17.43 -33.00
C CYS A 177 7.67 16.74 -34.38
N ALA A 178 6.81 17.21 -35.28
CA ALA A 178 6.62 16.60 -36.60
C ALA A 178 7.94 16.43 -37.39
N MET A 179 8.93 17.31 -37.15
CA MET A 179 10.28 17.23 -37.72
C MET A 179 11.09 16.06 -37.13
N CYS A 180 11.08 15.87 -35.82
CA CYS A 180 11.76 14.73 -35.21
C CYS A 180 11.04 13.41 -35.53
N GLU A 181 9.73 13.44 -35.78
CA GLU A 181 8.98 12.27 -36.22
C GLU A 181 9.34 11.90 -37.67
N SER A 182 9.42 12.89 -38.57
CA SER A 182 9.87 12.66 -39.94
C SER A 182 11.31 12.14 -39.98
N LEU A 183 12.22 12.69 -39.17
CA LEU A 183 13.60 12.21 -39.07
C LEU A 183 13.66 10.75 -38.57
N ARG A 184 12.86 10.38 -37.58
CA ARG A 184 12.75 8.99 -37.12
C ARG A 184 12.31 8.05 -38.25
N THR A 185 11.34 8.46 -39.07
CA THR A 185 10.90 7.64 -40.20
C THR A 185 11.97 7.49 -41.28
N VAL A 186 12.73 8.56 -41.58
CA VAL A 186 13.84 8.52 -42.54
C VAL A 186 14.95 7.59 -42.05
N ILE A 187 15.33 7.68 -40.77
CA ILE A 187 16.36 6.81 -40.18
C ILE A 187 15.91 5.34 -40.15
N SER A 188 14.62 5.09 -39.84
CA SER A 188 14.06 3.74 -39.84
C SER A 188 14.01 3.11 -41.23
N ASN A 189 13.82 3.93 -42.28
CA ASN A 189 13.73 3.48 -43.66
C ASN A 189 15.09 3.43 -44.38
N ALA A 190 16.15 3.98 -43.79
CA ALA A 190 17.49 3.97 -44.35
C ALA A 190 18.10 2.57 -44.32
N ILE A 191 18.53 2.09 -45.48
CA ILE A 191 19.01 0.72 -45.69
C ILE A 191 20.52 0.61 -45.38
N THR A 192 21.27 1.71 -45.50
CA THR A 192 22.74 1.73 -45.31
C THR A 192 23.15 2.66 -44.16
N GLU A 193 24.27 2.35 -43.49
CA GLU A 193 24.78 3.17 -42.37
C GLU A 193 25.17 4.59 -42.80
N ILE A 194 25.65 4.75 -44.04
CA ILE A 194 26.04 6.06 -44.60
C ILE A 194 24.81 6.98 -44.70
N GLN A 195 23.68 6.48 -45.20
CA GLN A 195 22.43 7.24 -45.30
C GLN A 195 21.87 7.66 -43.93
N LYS A 196 22.07 6.83 -42.89
CA LYS A 196 21.68 7.17 -41.51
C LYS A 196 22.53 8.31 -40.95
N LEU A 197 23.84 8.30 -41.23
CA LEU A 197 24.77 9.33 -40.79
C LEU A 197 24.54 10.66 -41.53
N ASP A 198 24.30 10.63 -42.84
CA ASP A 198 24.02 11.84 -43.63
C ASP A 198 22.70 12.51 -43.22
N SER A 199 21.67 11.70 -42.91
CA SER A 199 20.38 12.21 -42.42
C SER A 199 20.49 12.87 -41.04
N ALA A 200 21.40 12.39 -40.19
CA ALA A 200 21.68 12.98 -38.88
C ALA A 200 22.55 14.25 -38.97
N ALA A 201 23.37 14.39 -40.01
CA ALA A 201 24.26 15.53 -40.21
C ALA A 201 23.56 16.77 -40.79
N HIS A 202 22.42 16.61 -41.49
CA HIS A 202 21.70 17.72 -42.13
C HIS A 202 20.90 18.60 -41.15
N ASP A 203 20.72 18.17 -39.90
CA ASP A 203 19.78 18.78 -38.95
C ASP A 203 20.46 19.59 -37.83
N GLN A 204 21.38 20.49 -38.19
CA GLN A 204 21.99 21.45 -37.25
C GLN A 204 21.09 22.67 -36.93
N SER A 205 19.83 22.68 -37.35
CA SER A 205 18.92 23.84 -37.17
C SER A 205 17.98 23.74 -35.96
N CYS A 206 18.02 22.66 -35.18
CA CYS A 206 17.20 22.55 -33.97
C CYS A 206 17.95 23.11 -32.75
N LYS A 207 18.04 24.44 -32.66
CA LYS A 207 18.35 25.18 -31.41
C LYS A 207 17.11 25.91 -30.92
#